data_AF-C0EG82-F1
#
_entry.id   AF-C0EG82-F1
#
_cell.length_a   1.000
_cell.length_b   1.000
_cell.length_c   1.000
_cell.angle_alpha   90.00
_cell.angle_beta   90.00
_cell.angle_gamma   90.00
#
_symmetry.space_group_name_H-M   'P 1'
#
loop_
_entity.id
_entity.type
_entity.pdbx_description
1 polymer ?
#
loop_
_entity_poly.entity_id
_entity_poly.type
_entity_poly.pdbx_seq_one_letter_code
_entity_poly.pdbx_strand_id
1 'polypeptide(L)'
;MAIALDLAVILIFALSVFLAYRRGFLEAVIKLLGSIGSVLLALFLSRVIAPFVFNVAIRPGIVSDLSDKLSGAAGGVDWEAAVDQICNILPDFLGDMLFHGESISEGIRSILIPGGDIASMAGQVADQYIGPAVILLLEVLLFVLLFFVCRLVLRLVIKVFRGVRYIPVIGSINGLLGSLVGVFQAVIYILLLGMAANIVILLTGDGLPYFNLEIIRSTKLFLVFYYFNPLVIF
;
A
#
# COMPACT_ATOMS: atom_id res chain seq x y z
N MET A 1 -2.71 23.20 -7.39
CA MET A 1 -2.36 22.02 -6.55
C MET A 1 -1.76 20.89 -7.38
N ALA A 2 -2.29 20.55 -8.56
CA ALA A 2 -1.70 19.59 -9.49
C ALA A 2 -0.21 19.86 -9.81
N ILE A 3 0.12 21.12 -10.09
CA ILE A 3 1.48 21.58 -10.35
C ILE A 3 2.42 21.31 -9.16
N ALA A 4 1.91 21.32 -7.92
CA ALA A 4 2.73 21.05 -6.74
C ALA A 4 3.14 19.57 -6.65
N LEU A 5 2.26 18.65 -7.06
CA LEU A 5 2.60 17.22 -7.14
C LEU A 5 3.61 16.94 -8.25
N ASP A 6 3.41 17.51 -9.44
CA ASP A 6 4.39 17.39 -10.53
C ASP A 6 5.73 18.03 -10.16
N LEU A 7 5.72 19.16 -9.45
CA LEU A 7 6.94 19.81 -8.95
C LEU A 7 7.63 18.97 -7.87
N ALA A 8 6.88 18.30 -6.99
CA ALA A 8 7.45 17.37 -6.03
C ALA A 8 8.12 16.17 -6.74
N VAL A 9 7.49 15.61 -7.78
CA VAL A 9 8.07 14.54 -8.60
C VAL A 9 9.36 15.01 -9.27
N ILE A 10 9.34 16.17 -9.92
CA ILE A 10 10.53 16.76 -10.56
C ILE A 10 11.63 16.99 -9.52
N LEU A 11 11.29 17.48 -8.33
CA LEU A 11 12.25 17.75 -7.26
C LEU A 11 12.86 16.46 -6.71
N ILE A 12 12.07 15.41 -6.49
CA ILE A 12 12.57 14.08 -6.09
C ILE A 12 13.48 13.51 -7.17
N PHE A 13 13.08 13.63 -8.43
CA PHE A 13 13.87 13.16 -9.57
C PHE A 13 15.21 13.91 -9.66
N ALA A 14 15.17 15.24 -9.68
CA ALA A 14 16.34 16.10 -9.75
C ALA A 14 17.28 15.89 -8.55
N LEU A 15 16.76 15.81 -7.32
CA LEU A 15 17.56 15.53 -6.13
C LEU A 15 18.21 14.15 -6.21
N SER A 16 17.48 13.12 -6.64
CA SER A 16 18.03 11.76 -6.75
C SER A 16 19.18 11.72 -7.75
N VAL A 17 18.99 12.34 -8.92
CA VAL A 17 20.01 12.44 -9.97
C VAL A 17 21.21 13.28 -9.51
N PHE A 18 20.98 14.44 -8.89
CA PHE A 18 22.04 15.33 -8.43
C PHE A 18 22.85 14.74 -7.27
N LEU A 19 22.18 14.09 -6.32
CA LEU A 19 22.83 13.39 -5.21
C LEU A 19 23.64 12.20 -5.73
N ALA A 20 23.14 11.46 -6.72
CA ALA A 20 23.86 10.35 -7.32
C ALA A 20 25.07 10.82 -8.15
N TYR A 21 24.94 11.96 -8.85
CA TYR A 21 26.05 12.61 -9.56
C TYR A 21 27.18 13.02 -8.61
N ARG A 22 26.87 13.67 -7.47
CA ARG A 22 27.91 14.09 -6.51
C ARG A 22 28.55 12.95 -5.72
N ARG A 23 27.84 11.84 -5.52
CA ARG A 23 28.33 10.67 -4.77
C ARG A 23 29.15 9.71 -5.61
N GLY A 24 28.97 9.75 -6.94
CA GLY A 24 29.64 8.85 -7.88
C GLY A 24 28.92 7.51 -8.08
N PHE A 25 29.29 6.81 -9.15
CA PHE A 25 28.64 5.57 -9.61
C PHE A 25 28.61 4.47 -8.56
N LEU A 26 29.75 4.14 -7.94
CA LEU A 26 29.83 3.01 -7.01
C LEU A 26 28.89 3.16 -5.80
N GLU A 27 28.84 4.36 -5.23
CA GLU A 27 27.93 4.64 -4.11
C GLU A 27 26.46 4.62 -4.56
N ALA A 28 26.17 5.10 -5.77
CA ALA A 28 24.83 5.05 -6.35
C ALA A 28 24.38 3.59 -6.58
N VAL A 29 25.25 2.74 -7.12
CA VAL A 29 24.97 1.30 -7.36
C VAL A 29 24.72 0.56 -6.05
N ILE A 30 25.56 0.76 -5.03
CA ILE A 30 25.36 0.13 -3.72
C ILE A 30 24.00 0.53 -3.12
N LYS A 31 23.62 1.81 -3.25
CA LYS A 31 22.32 2.29 -2.77
C LYS A 31 21.15 1.74 -3.57
N LEU A 32 21.29 1.61 -4.88
CA LEU A 32 20.28 1.00 -5.74
C LEU A 32 20.10 -0.47 -5.37
N LEU A 33 21.17 -1.24 -5.27
CA LEU A 33 21.13 -2.65 -4.86
C LEU A 33 20.53 -2.83 -3.47
N GLY A 34 20.93 -1.99 -2.51
CA GLY A 34 20.31 -1.97 -1.19
C GLY A 34 18.81 -1.62 -1.24
N SER A 35 18.41 -0.69 -2.09
CA SER A 35 17.01 -0.33 -2.28
C SER A 35 16.22 -1.51 -2.86
N ILE A 36 16.76 -2.21 -3.87
CA ILE A 36 16.14 -3.42 -4.43
C ILE A 36 16.03 -4.49 -3.35
N GLY A 37 17.11 -4.75 -2.61
CA GLY A 37 17.10 -5.70 -1.49
C GLY A 37 16.05 -5.34 -0.42
N SER A 38 15.87 -4.05 -0.13
CA SER A 38 14.82 -3.58 0.78
C SER A 38 13.42 -3.82 0.24
N VAL A 39 13.20 -3.58 -1.05
CA VAL A 39 11.89 -3.86 -1.70
C VAL A 39 11.58 -5.35 -1.59
N LEU A 40 12.53 -6.22 -1.95
CA LEU A 40 12.32 -7.67 -1.91
C LEU A 40 12.07 -8.17 -0.48
N LEU A 41 12.87 -7.72 0.49
CA LEU A 41 12.67 -8.06 1.89
C LEU A 41 11.34 -7.54 2.42
N ALA A 42 10.95 -6.31 2.10
CA ALA A 42 9.69 -5.74 2.52
C ALA A 42 8.50 -6.48 1.91
N LEU A 43 8.57 -6.87 0.63
CA LEU A 43 7.53 -7.66 -0.03
C LEU A 43 7.37 -9.04 0.61
N PHE A 44 8.49 -9.68 0.96
CA PHE A 44 8.44 -10.99 1.61
C PHE A 44 7.88 -10.89 3.03
N LEU A 45 8.39 -9.95 3.84
CA LEU A 45 7.91 -9.75 5.21
C LEU A 45 6.44 -9.30 5.23
N SER A 46 6.02 -8.41 4.31
CA SER A 46 4.63 -7.92 4.32
C SER A 46 3.63 -9.04 4.07
N ARG A 47 3.91 -9.93 3.11
CA ARG A 47 3.08 -11.12 2.83
C ARG A 47 3.01 -12.10 3.99
N VAL A 48 4.08 -12.23 4.78
CA VAL A 48 4.10 -13.11 5.96
C VAL A 48 3.39 -12.45 7.15
N ILE A 49 3.58 -11.14 7.33
CA ILE A 49 3.09 -10.42 8.52
C ILE A 49 1.62 -10.02 8.36
N ALA A 50 1.15 -9.68 7.16
CA ALA A 50 -0.23 -9.27 6.92
C ALA A 50 -1.29 -10.29 7.39
N PRO A 51 -1.24 -11.58 7.00
CA PRO A 51 -2.24 -12.54 7.49
C PRO A 51 -2.16 -12.74 9.01
N PHE A 52 -0.97 -12.64 9.60
CA PHE A 52 -0.81 -12.72 11.05
C PHE A 52 -1.49 -11.54 11.77
N VAL A 53 -1.25 -10.31 11.31
CA VAL A 53 -1.85 -9.12 11.90
C VAL A 53 -3.38 -9.13 11.70
N PHE A 54 -3.87 -9.58 10.54
CA PHE A 54 -5.31 -9.76 10.32
C PHE A 54 -5.91 -10.72 11.35
N ASN A 55 -5.36 -11.93 11.48
CA ASN A 55 -5.91 -12.98 12.35
C ASN A 55 -5.91 -12.59 13.83
N VAL A 56 -4.86 -11.90 14.29
CA VAL A 56 -4.68 -11.59 15.72
C VAL A 56 -5.34 -10.26 16.10
N ALA A 57 -5.21 -9.23 15.28
CA ALA A 57 -5.58 -7.86 15.66
C ALA A 57 -6.91 -7.39 15.07
N ILE A 58 -7.26 -7.84 13.86
CA ILE A 58 -8.40 -7.29 13.10
C ILE A 58 -9.61 -8.23 13.12
N ARG A 59 -9.38 -9.52 12.82
CA ARG A 59 -10.42 -10.54 12.72
C ARG A 59 -11.32 -10.61 13.96
N PRO A 60 -10.81 -10.59 15.21
CA PRO A 60 -11.68 -10.67 16.39
C PRO A 60 -12.69 -9.52 16.45
N GLY A 61 -12.28 -8.30 16.10
CA GLY A 61 -13.16 -7.13 16.07
C GLY A 61 -14.23 -7.21 14.97
N ILE A 62 -13.83 -7.65 13.77
CA ILE A 62 -14.78 -7.88 12.67
C ILE A 62 -15.82 -8.93 13.07
N VAL A 63 -15.39 -10.06 13.63
CA VAL A 63 -16.29 -11.15 14.01
C VAL A 63 -17.22 -10.73 15.15
N SER A 64 -16.74 -9.97 16.15
CA SER A 64 -17.61 -9.44 17.21
C SER A 64 -18.65 -8.48 16.67
N ASP A 65 -18.24 -7.51 15.83
CA ASP A 65 -19.15 -6.50 15.29
C ASP A 65 -20.21 -7.14 14.38
N LEU A 66 -19.82 -8.14 13.57
CA LEU A 66 -20.76 -8.91 12.76
C LEU A 66 -21.73 -9.72 13.63
N SER A 67 -21.22 -10.39 14.68
CA SER A 67 -22.05 -11.21 15.57
C SER A 67 -23.06 -10.36 16.35
N ASP A 68 -22.66 -9.17 16.81
CA ASP A 68 -23.52 -8.25 17.55
C ASP A 68 -24.65 -7.70 16.67
N LYS A 69 -24.35 -7.31 15.42
CA LYS A 69 -25.37 -6.81 14.48
C LYS A 69 -26.31 -7.92 14.00
N LEU A 70 -25.79 -9.11 13.72
CA LEU A 70 -26.61 -10.27 13.35
C LEU A 70 -27.52 -10.73 14.50
N SER A 71 -27.06 -10.66 15.74
CA SER A 71 -27.88 -10.98 16.93
C SER A 71 -29.00 -9.95 17.15
N GLY A 72 -28.75 -8.68 16.83
CA GLY A 72 -29.77 -7.62 16.85
C GLY A 72 -30.85 -7.79 15.75
N ALA A 73 -30.47 -8.33 14.58
CA ALA A 73 -31.39 -8.61 13.47
C ALA A 73 -32.20 -9.91 13.66
N ALA A 74 -31.72 -10.86 14.48
CA ALA A 74 -32.39 -12.13 14.76
C ALA A 74 -33.75 -12.00 15.50
N GLY A 75 -34.12 -10.79 15.94
CA GLY A 75 -35.43 -10.45 16.52
C GLY A 75 -36.60 -10.38 15.52
N GLY A 76 -36.54 -11.14 14.41
CA GLY A 76 -37.62 -11.25 13.42
C GLY A 76 -37.50 -10.38 12.17
N VAL A 77 -36.30 -9.93 11.79
CA VAL A 77 -36.10 -9.02 10.66
C VAL A 77 -35.63 -9.74 9.40
N ASP A 78 -36.13 -9.26 8.25
CA ASP A 78 -35.72 -9.56 6.88
C ASP A 78 -34.21 -9.75 6.73
N TRP A 79 -33.83 -10.91 6.17
CA TRP A 79 -32.44 -11.23 5.84
C TRP A 79 -31.80 -10.23 4.87
N GLU A 80 -32.59 -9.44 4.15
CA GLU A 80 -32.11 -8.32 3.35
C GLU A 80 -31.56 -7.17 4.21
N ALA A 81 -32.21 -6.84 5.33
CA ALA A 81 -31.73 -5.80 6.24
C ALA A 81 -30.46 -6.24 6.98
N ALA A 82 -30.29 -7.55 7.24
CA ALA A 82 -29.07 -8.10 7.81
C ALA A 82 -27.87 -7.98 6.84
N VAL A 83 -28.09 -8.24 5.54
CA VAL A 83 -27.09 -8.04 4.50
C VAL A 83 -26.69 -6.57 4.40
N ASP A 84 -27.65 -5.65 4.40
CA ASP A 84 -27.37 -4.21 4.36
C ASP A 84 -26.58 -3.75 5.59
N GLN A 85 -26.90 -4.25 6.79
CA GLN A 85 -26.16 -3.93 8.00
C GLN A 85 -24.70 -4.41 7.97
N ILE A 86 -24.44 -5.56 7.34
CA ILE A 86 -23.07 -6.04 7.13
C ILE A 86 -22.36 -5.18 6.09
N CYS A 87 -23.02 -4.86 4.97
CA CYS A 87 -22.47 -3.95 3.96
C CYS A 87 -22.12 -2.58 4.54
N ASN A 88 -22.88 -2.08 5.51
CA ASN A 88 -22.58 -0.83 6.23
C ASN A 88 -21.38 -0.91 7.19
N ILE A 89 -20.92 -2.11 7.58
CA ILE A 89 -19.68 -2.29 8.36
C ILE A 89 -18.46 -2.24 7.45
N LEU A 90 -18.58 -2.77 6.23
CA LEU A 90 -17.49 -2.74 5.28
C LEU A 90 -17.33 -1.32 4.74
N PRO A 91 -16.12 -0.75 4.81
CA PRO A 91 -15.83 0.47 4.08
C PRO A 91 -16.05 0.28 2.58
N ASP A 92 -16.61 1.28 1.92
CA ASP A 92 -16.90 1.26 0.47
C ASP A 92 -15.67 0.88 -0.37
N PHE A 93 -14.46 1.24 0.09
CA PHE A 93 -13.21 0.91 -0.59
C PHE A 93 -12.92 -0.60 -0.69
N LEU A 94 -13.47 -1.43 0.21
CA LEU A 94 -13.31 -2.89 0.15
C LEU A 94 -14.14 -3.48 -1.01
N GLY A 95 -15.31 -2.90 -1.28
CA GLY A 95 -16.18 -3.34 -2.37
C GLY A 95 -15.56 -3.10 -3.74
N ASP A 96 -14.96 -1.92 -3.94
CA ASP A 96 -14.28 -1.57 -5.18
C ASP A 96 -13.06 -2.48 -5.44
N MET A 97 -12.33 -2.85 -4.38
CA MET A 97 -11.12 -3.67 -4.48
C MET A 97 -11.39 -5.16 -4.69
N LEU A 98 -12.49 -5.70 -4.17
CA LEU A 98 -12.77 -7.14 -4.22
C LEU A 98 -13.48 -7.58 -5.48
N PHE A 99 -14.31 -6.74 -6.07
CA PHE A 99 -15.32 -7.23 -7.00
C PHE A 99 -15.47 -6.46 -8.31
N HIS A 100 -14.68 -5.40 -8.58
CA HIS A 100 -14.71 -4.68 -9.87
C HIS A 100 -16.16 -4.44 -10.41
N GLY A 101 -17.14 -4.22 -9.51
CA GLY A 101 -18.56 -4.04 -9.86
C GLY A 101 -19.53 -5.20 -9.55
N GLU A 102 -19.10 -6.34 -9.01
CA GLU A 102 -20.02 -7.36 -8.46
C GLU A 102 -20.43 -7.05 -7.01
N SER A 103 -21.67 -7.35 -6.65
CA SER A 103 -22.24 -6.95 -5.38
C SER A 103 -21.83 -7.90 -4.25
N ILE A 104 -21.14 -7.36 -3.22
CA ILE A 104 -20.81 -8.07 -1.97
C ILE A 104 -22.06 -8.76 -1.36
N SER A 105 -23.23 -8.17 -1.58
CA SER A 105 -24.52 -8.68 -1.14
C SER A 105 -24.82 -10.10 -1.64
N GLU A 106 -24.41 -10.48 -2.84
CA GLU A 106 -24.73 -11.80 -3.40
C GLU A 106 -23.87 -12.91 -2.78
N GLY A 107 -22.59 -12.62 -2.52
CA GLY A 107 -21.68 -13.50 -1.79
C GLY A 107 -22.11 -13.71 -0.34
N ILE A 108 -22.45 -12.63 0.37
CA ILE A 108 -22.90 -12.70 1.76
C ILE A 108 -24.23 -13.48 1.88
N ARG A 109 -25.15 -13.30 0.92
CA ARG A 109 -26.42 -14.06 0.86
C ARG A 109 -26.21 -15.57 0.79
N SER A 110 -25.12 -16.05 0.19
CA SER A 110 -24.84 -17.49 0.08
C SER A 110 -24.40 -18.16 1.40
N ILE A 111 -23.84 -17.38 2.33
CA ILE A 111 -23.38 -17.86 3.65
C ILE A 111 -24.46 -17.69 4.73
N LEU A 112 -25.36 -16.71 4.55
CA LEU A 112 -26.45 -16.43 5.47
C LEU A 112 -27.61 -17.45 5.35
N ILE A 113 -27.48 -18.60 6.02
CA ILE A 113 -28.55 -19.61 6.13
C ILE A 113 -29.49 -19.25 7.31
N PRO A 114 -30.81 -19.11 7.10
CA PRO A 114 -31.76 -18.87 8.18
C PRO A 114 -31.70 -19.95 9.27
N GLY A 115 -31.49 -19.54 10.53
CA GLY A 115 -31.42 -20.44 11.69
C GLY A 115 -30.06 -21.11 11.94
N GLY A 116 -29.02 -20.74 11.19
CA GLY A 116 -27.64 -21.16 11.46
C GLY A 116 -27.03 -20.50 12.70
N ASP A 117 -25.89 -21.04 13.17
CA ASP A 117 -25.13 -20.45 14.26
C ASP A 117 -24.49 -19.12 13.81
N ILE A 118 -25.01 -18.01 14.33
CA ILE A 118 -24.63 -16.64 13.99
C ILE A 118 -23.12 -16.42 14.11
N ALA A 119 -22.48 -16.98 15.15
CA ALA A 119 -21.04 -16.81 15.37
C ALA A 119 -20.22 -17.49 14.26
N SER A 120 -20.66 -18.67 13.80
CA SER A 120 -20.01 -19.40 12.71
C SER A 120 -20.16 -18.70 11.35
N MET A 121 -21.31 -18.07 11.12
CA MET A 121 -21.64 -17.35 9.90
C MET A 121 -20.88 -16.02 9.82
N ALA A 122 -20.82 -15.28 10.94
CA ALA A 122 -19.98 -14.09 11.08
C ALA A 122 -18.50 -14.40 10.80
N GLY A 123 -18.00 -15.52 11.33
CA GLY A 123 -16.64 -16.01 11.04
C GLY A 123 -16.40 -16.30 9.55
N GLN A 124 -17.33 -17.00 8.90
CA GLN A 124 -17.21 -17.33 7.48
C GLN A 124 -17.28 -16.10 6.57
N VAL A 125 -18.16 -15.14 6.85
CA VAL A 125 -18.22 -13.87 6.10
C VAL A 125 -16.92 -13.08 6.29
N ALA A 126 -16.42 -13.01 7.53
CA ALA A 126 -15.17 -12.32 7.84
C ALA A 126 -13.97 -12.95 7.11
N ASP A 127 -13.88 -14.28 7.05
CA ASP A 127 -12.72 -14.97 6.48
C ASP A 127 -12.80 -15.08 4.94
N GLN A 128 -13.99 -15.29 4.37
CA GLN A 128 -14.15 -15.58 2.94
C GLN A 128 -14.28 -14.31 2.09
N TYR A 129 -14.89 -13.24 2.63
CA TYR A 129 -15.16 -12.03 1.88
C TYR A 129 -14.37 -10.82 2.39
N ILE A 130 -14.29 -10.62 3.70
CA ILE A 130 -13.62 -9.43 4.25
C ILE A 130 -12.10 -9.65 4.33
N GLY A 131 -11.69 -10.85 4.73
CA GLY A 131 -10.30 -11.22 4.98
C GLY A 131 -9.36 -10.98 3.81
N PRO A 132 -9.65 -11.48 2.59
CA PRO A 132 -8.77 -11.31 1.44
C PRO A 132 -8.46 -9.85 1.13
N ALA A 133 -9.46 -8.95 1.20
CA ALA A 133 -9.23 -7.53 0.97
C ALA A 133 -8.44 -6.87 2.08
N VAL A 134 -8.81 -7.13 3.33
CA VAL A 134 -8.11 -6.53 4.47
C VAL A 134 -6.66 -7.01 4.51
N ILE A 135 -6.39 -8.28 4.22
CA ILE A 135 -5.03 -8.81 4.10
C ILE A 135 -4.28 -8.12 2.98
N LEU A 136 -4.86 -7.97 1.79
CA LEU A 136 -4.20 -7.30 0.66
C LEU A 136 -3.87 -5.84 0.99
N LEU A 137 -4.78 -5.11 1.62
CA LEU A 137 -4.52 -3.74 2.10
C LEU A 137 -3.41 -3.69 3.13
N LEU A 138 -3.42 -4.64 4.06
CA LEU A 138 -2.43 -4.74 5.10
C LEU A 138 -1.06 -5.14 4.54
N GLU A 139 -1.01 -6.00 3.51
CA GLU A 139 0.22 -6.30 2.76
C GLU A 139 0.81 -5.04 2.15
N VAL A 140 -0.02 -4.20 1.53
CA VAL A 140 0.40 -2.95 0.91
C VAL A 140 0.90 -1.95 1.96
N LEU A 141 0.11 -1.74 3.03
CA LEU A 141 0.46 -0.84 4.13
C LEU A 141 1.76 -1.28 4.83
N LEU A 142 1.86 -2.55 5.17
CA LEU A 142 3.05 -3.14 5.78
C LEU A 142 4.22 -3.10 4.81
N PHE A 143 4.03 -3.33 3.51
CA PHE A 143 5.10 -3.21 2.53
C PHE A 143 5.72 -1.82 2.55
N VAL A 144 4.90 -0.76 2.47
CA VAL A 144 5.40 0.63 2.51
C VAL A 144 6.14 0.89 3.82
N LEU A 145 5.55 0.53 4.95
CA LEU A 145 6.13 0.73 6.28
C LEU A 145 7.45 -0.04 6.45
N LEU A 146 7.47 -1.33 6.14
CA LEU A 146 8.64 -2.20 6.20
C LEU A 146 9.72 -1.75 5.24
N PHE A 147 9.38 -1.27 4.04
CA PHE A 147 10.37 -0.71 3.12
C PHE A 147 11.10 0.48 3.76
N PHE A 148 10.38 1.41 4.38
CA PHE A 148 11.01 2.55 5.07
C PHE A 148 11.89 2.09 6.23
N VAL A 149 11.45 1.09 7.00
CA VAL A 149 12.24 0.47 8.09
C VAL A 149 13.51 -0.19 7.54
N CYS A 150 13.40 -1.12 6.58
CA CYS A 150 14.53 -1.79 5.93
C CYS A 150 15.52 -0.77 5.37
N ARG A 151 15.03 0.29 4.76
CA ARG A 151 15.87 1.35 4.21
C ARG A 151 16.53 2.21 5.29
N LEU A 152 15.87 2.44 6.41
CA LEU A 152 16.48 3.08 7.57
C LEU A 152 17.62 2.21 8.11
N VAL A 153 17.37 0.91 8.26
CA VAL A 153 18.39 -0.07 8.69
C VAL A 153 19.56 -0.09 7.71
N LEU A 154 19.33 -0.18 6.40
CA LEU A 154 20.40 -0.12 5.40
C LEU A 154 21.20 1.18 5.46
N ARG A 155 20.54 2.32 5.70
CA ARG A 155 21.25 3.59 5.89
C ARG A 155 22.15 3.55 7.12
N LEU A 156 21.67 2.98 8.24
CA LEU A 156 22.46 2.81 9.46
C LEU A 156 23.63 1.88 9.22
N VAL A 157 23.40 0.71 8.61
CA VAL A 157 24.43 -0.26 8.22
C VAL A 157 25.50 0.44 7.38
N ILE A 158 25.12 1.07 6.26
CA ILE A 158 26.06 1.78 5.38
C ILE A 158 26.81 2.88 6.14
N LYS A 159 26.17 3.59 7.07
CA LYS A 159 26.82 4.64 7.86
C LYS A 159 27.84 4.07 8.84
N VAL A 160 27.57 2.93 9.47
CA VAL A 160 28.50 2.22 10.35
C VAL A 160 29.70 1.69 9.57
N PHE A 161 29.47 1.09 8.40
CA PHE A 161 30.56 0.59 7.55
C PHE A 161 31.38 1.71 6.86
N ARG A 162 30.83 2.92 6.73
CA ARG A 162 31.56 4.10 6.20
C ARG A 162 32.67 4.62 7.09
N GLY A 163 32.81 4.12 8.32
CA GLY A 163 33.99 4.38 9.15
C GLY A 163 35.32 3.88 8.55
N VAL A 164 35.30 3.04 7.50
CA VAL A 164 36.49 2.26 7.10
C VAL A 164 37.23 2.75 5.85
N ARG A 165 36.67 3.52 4.90
CA ARG A 165 37.46 4.26 3.89
C ARG A 165 36.59 5.06 2.91
N TYR A 166 36.98 6.31 2.70
CA TYR A 166 36.59 7.12 1.55
C TYR A 166 37.15 6.48 0.27
N ILE A 167 36.31 6.23 -0.73
CA ILE A 167 36.78 6.09 -2.12
C ILE A 167 36.30 7.34 -2.86
N PRO A 168 37.11 8.42 -2.88
CA PRO A 168 36.80 9.60 -3.67
C PRO A 168 37.04 9.27 -5.13
N VAL A 169 36.04 8.72 -5.81
CA VAL A 169 36.09 8.53 -7.26
C VAL A 169 35.71 9.87 -7.90
N ILE A 170 36.67 10.80 -7.91
CA ILE A 170 36.53 12.12 -8.51
C ILE A 170 36.78 11.97 -10.02
N GLY A 171 35.71 11.93 -10.78
CA GLY A 171 35.76 11.98 -12.24
C GLY A 171 34.39 12.31 -12.80
N SER A 172 34.33 13.21 -13.79
CA SER A 172 33.07 13.64 -14.42
C SER A 172 32.28 12.45 -15.01
N ILE A 173 32.98 11.43 -15.50
CA ILE A 173 32.38 10.18 -16.01
C ILE A 173 31.74 9.37 -14.88
N ASN A 174 32.37 9.32 -13.71
CA ASN A 174 31.82 8.62 -12.54
C ASN A 174 30.57 9.31 -11.99
N GLY A 175 30.52 10.64 -12.07
CA GLY A 175 29.31 11.41 -11.79
C GLY A 175 28.19 11.15 -12.80
N LEU A 176 28.50 11.11 -14.10
CA LEU A 176 27.53 10.81 -15.17
C LEU A 176 26.94 9.39 -15.04
N LEU A 177 27.76 8.38 -14.79
CA LEU A 177 27.25 7.03 -14.55
C LEU A 177 26.43 6.97 -13.24
N GLY A 178 26.84 7.71 -12.21
CA GLY A 178 26.05 7.89 -11.00
C GLY A 178 24.68 8.53 -11.27
N SER A 179 24.61 9.54 -12.14
CA SER A 179 23.35 10.22 -12.47
C SER A 179 22.37 9.26 -13.18
N LEU A 180 22.86 8.40 -14.08
CA LEU A 180 22.06 7.36 -14.73
C LEU A 180 21.47 6.37 -13.71
N VAL A 181 22.28 5.91 -12.75
CA VAL A 181 21.80 5.07 -11.65
C VAL A 181 20.78 5.84 -10.77
N GLY A 182 20.99 7.14 -10.58
CA GLY A 182 20.08 8.03 -9.88
C GLY A 182 18.70 8.14 -10.54
N VAL A 183 18.61 8.02 -11.87
CA VAL A 183 17.32 7.98 -12.59
C VAL A 183 16.51 6.75 -12.20
N PHE A 184 17.12 5.56 -12.24
CA PHE A 184 16.45 4.33 -11.79
C PHE A 184 16.02 4.40 -10.33
N GLN A 185 16.88 4.97 -9.48
CA GLN A 185 16.57 5.17 -8.07
C GLN A 185 15.39 6.15 -7.87
N ALA A 186 15.31 7.21 -8.68
CA ALA A 186 14.18 8.15 -8.66
C ALA A 186 12.87 7.48 -9.06
N VAL A 187 12.88 6.67 -10.12
CA VAL A 187 11.71 5.93 -10.60
C VAL A 187 11.13 5.05 -9.49
N ILE A 188 11.98 4.29 -8.78
CA ILE A 188 11.54 3.46 -7.64
C ILE A 188 10.87 4.32 -6.56
N TYR A 189 11.38 5.52 -6.26
CA TYR A 189 10.82 6.38 -5.22
C TYR A 189 9.51 7.03 -5.64
N ILE A 190 9.39 7.43 -6.90
CA ILE A 190 8.15 8.00 -7.43
C ILE A 190 7.07 6.91 -7.48
N LEU A 191 7.40 5.68 -7.86
CA LEU A 191 6.47 4.54 -7.82
C LEU A 191 5.98 4.24 -6.39
N LEU A 192 6.88 4.23 -5.41
CA LEU A 192 6.49 4.05 -4.00
C LEU A 192 5.62 5.20 -3.48
N LEU A 193 5.85 6.43 -3.95
CA LEU A 193 5.02 7.57 -3.62
C LEU A 193 3.63 7.46 -4.28
N GLY A 194 3.56 6.94 -5.51
CA GLY A 194 2.30 6.58 -6.18
C GLY A 194 1.52 5.51 -5.41
N MET A 195 2.20 4.48 -4.87
CA MET A 195 1.60 3.49 -3.98
C MET A 195 1.02 4.13 -2.72
N ALA A 196 1.81 4.94 -2.01
CA ALA A 196 1.35 5.64 -0.82
C ALA A 196 0.15 6.57 -1.13
N ALA A 197 0.18 7.26 -2.26
CA ALA A 197 -0.91 8.12 -2.71
C ALA A 197 -2.22 7.34 -2.94
N ASN A 198 -2.13 6.19 -3.61
CA ASN A 198 -3.28 5.33 -3.85
C ASN A 198 -3.90 4.83 -2.54
N ILE A 199 -3.07 4.39 -1.58
CA ILE A 199 -3.53 4.00 -0.24
C ILE A 199 -4.26 5.15 0.46
N VAL A 200 -3.70 6.37 0.42
CA VAL A 200 -4.31 7.53 1.09
C VAL A 200 -5.68 7.85 0.50
N ILE A 201 -5.79 7.85 -0.83
CA ILE A 201 -7.07 8.07 -1.52
C ILE A 201 -8.07 6.99 -1.14
N LEU A 202 -7.64 5.73 -1.17
CA LEU A 202 -8.47 4.58 -0.87
C LEU A 202 -9.01 4.63 0.56
N LEU A 203 -8.15 4.90 1.54
CA LEU A 203 -8.53 5.00 2.95
C LEU A 203 -9.41 6.22 3.25
N THR A 204 -9.30 7.29 2.45
CA THR A 204 -10.06 8.52 2.66
C THR A 204 -11.31 8.61 1.80
N GLY A 205 -11.60 7.59 0.97
CA GLY A 205 -12.73 7.60 0.04
C GLY A 205 -12.70 8.80 -0.90
N ASP A 206 -11.50 9.24 -1.28
CA ASP A 206 -11.27 10.45 -2.09
C ASP A 206 -11.74 11.79 -1.44
N GLY A 207 -12.06 11.79 -0.14
CA GLY A 207 -12.66 12.92 0.56
C GLY A 207 -11.70 14.06 0.95
N LEU A 208 -10.40 13.96 0.62
CA LEU A 208 -9.43 14.98 1.00
C LEU A 208 -9.47 16.20 0.07
N PRO A 209 -9.68 17.42 0.59
CA PRO A 209 -9.86 18.61 -0.25
C PRO A 209 -8.61 19.02 -1.03
N TYR A 210 -7.42 18.58 -0.60
CA TYR A 210 -6.13 18.92 -1.21
C TYR A 210 -5.40 17.73 -1.83
N PHE A 211 -5.96 16.51 -1.74
CA PHE A 211 -5.30 15.29 -2.21
C PHE A 211 -6.32 14.23 -2.60
N ASN A 212 -6.86 14.35 -3.81
CA ASN A 212 -7.89 13.47 -4.36
C ASN A 212 -7.56 13.05 -5.81
N LEU A 213 -8.36 12.15 -6.38
CA LEU A 213 -8.20 11.60 -7.72
C LEU A 213 -8.32 12.68 -8.78
N GLU A 214 -9.16 13.69 -8.59
CA GLU A 214 -9.30 14.81 -9.52
C GLU A 214 -7.98 15.60 -9.62
N ILE A 215 -7.37 15.91 -8.47
CA ILE A 215 -6.09 16.61 -8.41
C ILE A 215 -4.99 15.74 -9.04
N ILE A 216 -4.96 14.43 -8.79
CA ILE A 216 -3.99 13.52 -9.42
C ILE A 216 -4.21 13.42 -10.92
N ARG A 217 -5.46 13.32 -11.39
CA ARG A 217 -5.80 13.28 -12.82
C ARG A 217 -5.41 14.54 -13.56
N SER A 218 -5.40 15.68 -12.86
CA SER A 218 -4.95 16.94 -13.42
C SER A 218 -3.42 17.08 -13.48
N THR A 219 -2.65 16.14 -12.92
CA THR A 219 -1.18 16.08 -13.06
C THR A 219 -0.76 15.41 -14.36
N LYS A 220 0.42 15.76 -14.89
CA LYS A 220 0.96 15.13 -16.11
C LYS A 220 2.00 14.07 -15.81
N LEU A 221 2.93 14.35 -14.89
CA LEU A 221 4.04 13.44 -14.58
C LEU A 221 3.61 12.44 -13.52
N PHE A 222 3.00 12.93 -12.44
CA PHE A 222 2.60 12.07 -11.34
C PHE A 222 1.55 11.03 -11.76
N LEU A 223 0.62 11.41 -12.64
CA LEU A 223 -0.38 10.52 -13.24
C LEU A 223 0.21 9.28 -13.92
N VAL A 224 1.30 9.44 -14.70
CA VAL A 224 1.93 8.31 -15.41
C VAL A 224 2.42 7.27 -14.41
N PHE A 225 3.10 7.69 -13.35
CA PHE A 225 3.59 6.77 -12.31
C PHE A 225 2.48 6.24 -11.42
N TYR A 226 1.40 7.00 -11.25
CA TYR A 226 0.22 6.56 -10.51
C TYR A 226 -0.47 5.39 -11.22
N TYR A 227 -0.64 5.45 -12.55
CA TYR A 227 -1.21 4.32 -13.33
C TYR A 227 -0.25 3.15 -13.51
N PHE A 228 1.06 3.42 -13.58
CA PHE A 228 2.07 2.35 -13.67
C PHE A 228 2.28 1.60 -12.35
N ASN A 229 1.56 2.00 -11.30
CA ASN A 229 1.60 1.37 -10.00
C ASN A 229 0.98 -0.05 -10.09
N PRO A 230 1.72 -1.10 -9.67
CA PRO A 230 1.20 -2.47 -9.62
C PRO A 230 -0.16 -2.60 -8.92
N LEU A 231 -0.44 -1.76 -7.91
CA LEU A 231 -1.68 -1.81 -7.14
C LEU A 231 -2.92 -1.29 -7.89
N VAL A 232 -2.71 -0.57 -9.00
CA VAL A 232 -3.81 -0.06 -9.84
C VAL A 232 -4.07 -1.02 -11.02
N ILE A 233 -3.15 -1.97 -11.26
CA ILE A 233 -3.17 -2.90 -12.38
C ILE A 233 -3.73 -4.28 -11.96
N PHE A 234 -3.77 -4.57 -10.66
CA PHE A 234 -4.44 -5.73 -10.06
C PHE A 234 -5.72 -5.28 -9.38
#